data_AF-A0A8H7QR64-F1
#
_entry.id   AF-A0A8H7QR64-F1
#
_cell.length_a   1.000
_cell.length_b   1.000
_cell.length_c   1.000
_cell.angle_alpha   90.00
_cell.angle_beta   90.00
_cell.angle_gamma   90.00
#
_symmetry.space_group_name_H-M   'P 1'
#
loop_
_entity.id
_entity.type
_entity.pdbx_description
1 polymer ?
#
loop_
_entity_poly.entity_id
_entity_poly.type
_entity_poly.pdbx_seq_one_letter_code
_entity_poly.pdbx_strand_id
1 'polypeptide(L)'
;MAEEIIKVSELLIQEILSESTNDVEINDGFDQTLGNVTVEQELPDKNISLDEFDWDSVSNAEDVVEDDVKSCQNDFPVTSFEETVGSSEAVASMKKAFENEFLWNKRFADKNSAKVEIQDFCKSKNIPFETLRSDKVYLKLVCKHFGRYRNTRGEKNDEKVGKGVLKRPNRKTGKIGCTAFIHIKMDTKDVERHWFVYKRCFDHCHPVSDNRRLYHVNRKLEADDQEFAIKMMQSGRTPSVVLEMLKARDVYNVTVTDLTNIQQRFLSSQKESEDILKRIDDLYHELVSKPSIESALPPATVVSEKERPKTTERETLGIEYVEDAIKQENRRRKADIVDSSPKAK
;
A
#
# COMPACT_ATOMS: atom_id res chain seq x y z
N MET A 1 42.52 22.03 13.32
CA MET A 1 41.90 20.70 13.51
C MET A 1 40.45 20.76 14.01
N ALA A 2 40.13 21.06 15.27
CA ALA A 2 38.72 21.09 15.71
C ALA A 2 37.87 22.14 14.97
N GLU A 3 38.40 23.35 14.75
CA GLU A 3 37.72 24.40 13.98
C GLU A 3 37.63 24.10 12.47
N GLU A 4 38.56 23.31 11.94
CA GLU A 4 38.53 22.89 10.52
C GLU A 4 37.48 21.79 10.31
N ILE A 5 37.31 20.88 11.26
CA ILE A 5 36.27 19.85 11.21
C ILE A 5 34.88 20.49 11.28
N ILE A 6 34.69 21.53 12.12
CA ILE A 6 33.42 22.28 12.19
C ILE A 6 33.15 22.99 10.87
N LYS A 7 34.14 23.66 10.27
CA LYS A 7 33.97 24.30 8.96
C LYS A 7 33.64 23.33 7.83
N VAL A 8 34.28 22.16 7.81
CA VAL A 8 33.99 21.13 6.79
C VAL A 8 32.58 20.57 6.95
N SER A 9 32.12 20.37 8.18
CA SER A 9 30.76 19.88 8.44
C SER A 9 29.68 20.92 8.16
N GLU A 10 29.93 22.21 8.42
CA GLU A 10 29.03 23.30 8.03
C GLU A 10 28.90 23.42 6.50
N LEU A 11 30.00 23.28 5.76
CA LEU A 11 29.99 23.31 4.29
C LEU A 11 29.23 22.11 3.70
N LEU A 12 29.40 20.91 4.27
CA LEU A 12 28.69 19.71 3.81
C LEU A 12 27.17 19.83 4.04
N ILE A 13 26.75 20.41 5.17
CA ILE A 13 25.33 20.65 5.46
C ILE A 13 24.74 21.69 4.50
N GLN A 14 25.50 22.75 4.16
CA GLN A 14 25.05 23.73 3.18
C GLN A 14 24.92 23.16 1.76
N GLU A 15 25.82 22.27 1.36
CA GLU A 15 25.79 21.63 0.04
C GLU A 15 24.55 20.72 -0.10
N ILE A 16 24.28 19.87 0.90
CA ILE A 16 23.08 19.01 0.93
C ILE A 16 21.78 19.83 0.90
N LEU A 17 21.72 20.95 1.64
CA LEU A 17 20.54 21.81 1.65
C LEU A 17 20.37 22.55 0.31
N SER A 18 21.45 22.92 -0.35
CA SER A 18 21.40 23.61 -1.66
C SER A 18 20.95 22.68 -2.78
N GLU A 19 21.34 21.40 -2.76
CA GLU A 19 20.91 20.39 -3.72
C GLU A 19 19.42 20.02 -3.59
N SER A 20 18.84 20.24 -2.40
CA SER A 20 17.41 19.98 -2.15
C SER A 20 16.45 21.04 -2.72
N THR A 21 16.97 22.14 -3.27
CA THR A 21 16.16 23.26 -3.77
C THR A 21 16.24 23.48 -5.29
N ASN A 22 16.95 22.63 -6.03
CA ASN A 22 16.88 22.68 -7.48
C ASN A 22 15.62 21.97 -7.97
N ASP A 23 14.71 22.76 -8.51
CA ASP A 23 13.46 22.37 -9.15
C ASP A 23 13.66 21.17 -10.08
N VAL A 24 13.17 20.01 -9.64
CA VAL A 24 12.96 18.87 -10.53
C VAL A 24 11.68 19.16 -11.31
N GLU A 25 11.82 19.81 -12.47
CA GLU A 25 10.89 19.59 -13.57
C GLU A 25 10.99 18.10 -13.96
N ILE A 26 10.05 17.31 -13.46
CA ILE A 26 9.92 15.89 -13.79
C ILE A 26 9.48 15.81 -15.25
N ASN A 27 10.45 15.65 -16.14
CA ASN A 27 10.22 15.14 -17.50
C ASN A 27 10.24 13.61 -17.42
N ASP A 28 9.05 13.02 -17.52
CA ASP A 28 8.84 11.57 -17.57
C ASP A 28 9.43 11.00 -18.86
N GLY A 29 10.51 10.26 -18.73
CA GLY A 29 11.08 9.51 -19.84
C GLY A 29 12.42 8.89 -19.51
N PHE A 30 12.44 7.84 -18.67
CA PHE A 30 13.60 6.94 -18.68
C PHE A 30 13.23 5.48 -18.41
N ASP A 31 13.57 4.68 -19.42
CA ASP A 31 13.32 3.26 -19.59
C ASP A 31 14.20 2.41 -18.66
N GLN A 32 13.63 1.32 -18.14
CA GLN A 32 14.31 0.39 -17.23
C GLN A 32 15.07 -0.69 -18.01
N THR A 33 16.40 -0.67 -17.91
CA THR A 33 17.20 -1.91 -18.03
C THR A 33 18.37 -1.87 -17.06
N LEU A 34 18.25 -2.54 -15.91
CA LEU A 34 19.41 -3.03 -15.16
C LEU A 34 19.18 -4.46 -14.71
N GLY A 35 20.19 -5.28 -15.01
CA GLY A 35 20.19 -6.72 -14.83
C GLY A 35 20.45 -7.14 -13.39
N ASN A 36 19.93 -8.33 -13.07
CA ASN A 36 20.15 -9.02 -11.82
C ASN A 36 21.61 -9.46 -11.70
N VAL A 37 22.30 -8.98 -10.66
CA VAL A 37 23.53 -9.58 -10.14
C VAL A 37 23.14 -10.40 -8.92
N THR A 38 23.10 -11.73 -9.08
CA THR A 38 23.00 -12.68 -7.98
C THR A 38 24.37 -12.80 -7.31
N VAL A 39 24.46 -12.34 -6.06
CA VAL A 39 25.57 -12.66 -5.15
C VAL A 39 25.13 -13.84 -4.31
N GLU A 40 25.71 -15.02 -4.58
CA GLU A 40 25.61 -16.17 -3.69
C GLU A 40 26.52 -15.93 -2.48
N GLN A 41 25.91 -15.81 -1.30
CA GLN A 41 26.60 -15.85 -0.02
C GLN A 41 26.21 -17.14 0.69
N GLU A 42 27.18 -18.05 0.82
CA GLU A 42 27.06 -19.27 1.60
C GLU A 42 26.92 -18.92 3.09
N LEU A 43 25.78 -19.30 3.67
CA LEU A 43 25.54 -19.24 5.12
C LEU A 43 25.88 -20.60 5.75
N PRO A 44 26.44 -20.62 6.98
CA PRO A 44 26.84 -21.86 7.63
C PRO A 44 25.65 -22.67 8.16
N ASP A 45 25.73 -23.99 7.92
CA ASP A 45 24.78 -25.02 8.31
C ASP A 45 24.49 -25.01 9.82
N LYS A 46 23.24 -24.65 10.17
CA LYS A 46 22.65 -25.02 11.45
C LYS A 46 21.61 -26.10 11.22
N ASN A 47 22.01 -27.33 11.53
CA ASN A 47 21.13 -28.48 11.72
C ASN A 47 20.08 -28.16 12.78
N ILE A 48 18.89 -27.79 12.33
CA ILE A 48 17.65 -27.85 13.11
C ILE A 48 16.79 -28.90 12.41
N SER A 49 16.59 -30.04 13.08
CA SER A 49 15.67 -31.09 12.62
C SER A 49 14.24 -30.53 12.62
N LEU A 50 13.79 -30.12 11.44
CA LEU A 50 12.41 -29.76 11.17
C LEU A 50 11.71 -31.05 10.71
N ASP A 51 11.14 -31.78 11.65
CA ASP A 51 10.22 -32.87 11.31
C ASP A 51 9.04 -32.29 10.53
N GLU A 52 8.92 -32.77 9.29
CA GLU A 52 7.77 -32.80 8.37
C GLU A 52 6.54 -32.00 8.80
N PHE A 53 6.49 -30.73 8.39
CA PHE A 53 5.22 -30.03 8.22
C PHE A 53 4.90 -30.01 6.72
N ASP A 54 4.01 -30.93 6.32
CA ASP A 54 3.55 -31.14 4.96
C ASP A 54 2.72 -29.95 4.46
N TRP A 55 3.37 -29.07 3.68
CA TRP A 55 2.77 -27.87 3.08
C TRP A 55 2.03 -28.16 1.77
N ASP A 56 2.02 -29.41 1.27
CA ASP A 56 1.38 -29.75 -0.02
C ASP A 56 -0.15 -29.97 0.08
N SER A 57 -0.74 -29.79 1.27
CA SER A 57 -2.19 -29.98 1.48
C SER A 57 -3.06 -28.71 1.33
N VAL A 58 -2.53 -27.61 0.78
CA VAL A 58 -3.32 -26.36 0.55
C VAL A 58 -3.33 -25.97 -0.93
N SER A 59 -3.68 -26.93 -1.79
CA SER A 59 -3.85 -26.75 -3.24
C SER A 59 -5.32 -26.91 -3.68
N ASN A 60 -6.28 -26.40 -2.90
CA ASN A 60 -7.70 -26.34 -3.29
C ASN A 60 -8.41 -25.07 -2.77
N ALA A 61 -7.91 -23.90 -3.17
CA ALA A 61 -8.62 -22.61 -2.99
C ALA A 61 -9.25 -22.08 -4.30
N GLU A 62 -9.19 -22.86 -5.39
CA GLU A 62 -9.84 -22.56 -6.67
C GLU A 62 -11.16 -23.33 -6.77
N ASP A 63 -12.12 -23.01 -5.91
CA ASP A 63 -13.55 -23.30 -6.16
C ASP A 63 -14.42 -22.62 -5.09
N VAL A 64 -14.36 -21.28 -5.05
CA VAL A 64 -15.49 -20.51 -4.54
C VAL A 64 -16.33 -20.14 -5.74
N VAL A 65 -17.24 -21.06 -6.06
CA VAL A 65 -18.32 -20.98 -7.03
C VAL A 65 -18.85 -19.53 -7.16
N GLU A 66 -18.73 -18.97 -8.37
CA GLU A 66 -19.24 -17.65 -8.75
C GLU A 66 -20.79 -17.61 -8.93
N ASP A 67 -21.53 -18.50 -8.27
CA ASP A 67 -22.99 -18.67 -8.49
C ASP A 67 -23.89 -17.64 -7.77
N ASP A 68 -23.33 -16.71 -6.99
CA ASP A 68 -24.13 -15.75 -6.21
C ASP A 68 -24.56 -14.48 -6.97
N VAL A 69 -24.44 -14.42 -8.31
CA VAL A 69 -24.68 -13.17 -9.08
C VAL A 69 -25.89 -13.19 -10.02
N LYS A 70 -26.53 -14.34 -10.27
CA LYS A 70 -27.75 -14.37 -11.12
C LYS A 70 -29.06 -13.99 -10.40
N SER A 71 -29.06 -13.69 -9.10
CA SER A 71 -30.31 -13.41 -8.36
C SER A 71 -30.58 -11.93 -8.02
N CYS A 72 -29.73 -10.98 -8.43
CA CYS A 72 -30.01 -9.56 -8.17
C CYS A 72 -31.13 -8.97 -9.06
N GLN A 73 -31.74 -9.76 -9.96
CA GLN A 73 -32.83 -9.33 -10.84
C GLN A 73 -34.15 -10.12 -10.66
N ASN A 74 -34.22 -11.10 -9.76
CA ASN A 74 -35.43 -11.92 -9.60
C ASN A 74 -36.10 -11.70 -8.23
N ASP A 75 -37.25 -11.02 -8.24
CA ASP A 75 -38.44 -11.21 -7.39
C ASP A 75 -38.26 -11.62 -5.91
N PHE A 76 -37.37 -10.95 -5.17
CA PHE A 76 -37.56 -10.88 -3.73
C PHE A 76 -38.61 -9.80 -3.45
N PRO A 77 -39.76 -10.11 -2.81
CA PRO A 77 -40.66 -9.07 -2.34
C PRO A 77 -39.88 -8.26 -1.30
N VAL A 78 -39.45 -7.07 -1.72
CA VAL A 78 -38.95 -6.01 -0.85
C VAL A 78 -40.11 -5.74 0.09
N THR A 79 -40.04 -6.30 1.29
CA THR A 79 -40.96 -5.94 2.36
C THR A 79 -40.59 -4.51 2.74
N SER A 80 -41.39 -3.58 2.24
CA SER A 80 -41.30 -2.14 2.48
C SER A 80 -41.47 -1.90 3.98
N PHE A 81 -40.35 -1.88 4.68
CA PHE A 81 -40.27 -1.47 6.07
C PHE A 81 -40.30 0.08 6.10
N GLU A 82 -41.49 0.64 5.92
CA GLU A 82 -41.73 2.10 5.88
C GLU A 82 -41.88 2.72 7.28
N GLU A 83 -41.86 1.94 8.36
CA GLU A 83 -42.43 2.39 9.64
C GLU A 83 -41.45 2.69 10.77
N THR A 84 -40.16 2.92 10.51
CA THR A 84 -39.32 3.57 11.54
C THR A 84 -38.42 4.67 10.98
N VAL A 85 -39.10 5.78 10.66
CA VAL A 85 -38.75 7.17 11.01
C VAL A 85 -37.28 7.57 10.77
N GLY A 86 -36.96 7.65 9.49
CA GLY A 86 -35.92 8.50 8.89
C GLY A 86 -36.28 8.57 7.42
N SER A 87 -36.63 9.77 6.91
CA SER A 87 -37.48 9.93 5.71
C SER A 87 -37.05 9.02 4.56
N SER A 88 -37.98 8.16 4.10
CA SER A 88 -37.78 7.28 2.93
C SER A 88 -37.21 8.04 1.73
N GLU A 89 -37.61 9.31 1.59
CA GLU A 89 -37.12 10.23 0.57
C GLU A 89 -35.62 10.54 0.66
N ALA A 90 -35.05 10.75 1.85
CA ALA A 90 -33.61 10.98 2.01
C ALA A 90 -32.78 9.77 1.59
N VAL A 91 -33.22 8.55 1.94
CA VAL A 91 -32.54 7.32 1.53
C VAL A 91 -32.64 7.10 0.03
N ALA A 92 -33.83 7.31 -0.55
CA ALA A 92 -34.03 7.24 -2.00
C ALA A 92 -33.19 8.30 -2.75
N SER A 93 -33.10 9.51 -2.21
CA SER A 93 -32.27 10.59 -2.75
C SER A 93 -30.78 10.25 -2.69
N MET A 94 -30.30 9.70 -1.57
CA MET A 94 -28.92 9.21 -1.46
C MET A 94 -28.61 8.09 -2.44
N LYS A 95 -29.52 7.13 -2.59
CA LYS A 95 -29.38 6.06 -3.58
C LYS A 95 -29.27 6.66 -4.98
N LYS A 96 -30.21 7.52 -5.38
CA LYS A 96 -30.18 8.17 -6.71
C LYS A 96 -28.89 8.96 -6.93
N ALA A 97 -28.42 9.71 -5.93
CA ALA A 97 -27.16 10.45 -6.01
C ALA A 97 -25.97 9.50 -6.25
N PHE A 98 -25.91 8.39 -5.52
CA PHE A 98 -24.86 7.38 -5.69
C PHE A 98 -24.91 6.72 -7.07
N GLU A 99 -26.11 6.38 -7.56
CA GLU A 99 -26.27 5.73 -8.85
C GLU A 99 -25.89 6.66 -10.02
N ASN A 100 -26.17 7.95 -9.87
CA ASN A 100 -25.78 8.99 -10.82
C ASN A 100 -24.27 9.26 -10.78
N GLU A 101 -23.67 9.29 -9.59
CA GLU A 101 -22.24 9.59 -9.43
C GLU A 101 -21.38 8.43 -9.93
N PHE A 102 -21.77 7.18 -9.66
CA PHE A 102 -20.99 5.99 -10.00
C PHE A 102 -21.65 5.19 -11.10
N LEU A 103 -21.89 5.79 -12.26
CA LEU A 103 -22.43 5.09 -13.43
C LEU A 103 -21.60 3.85 -13.79
N TRP A 104 -22.28 2.89 -14.41
CA TRP A 104 -21.61 1.73 -15.00
C TRP A 104 -20.57 2.22 -16.00
N ASN A 105 -19.37 1.65 -15.97
CA ASN A 105 -18.22 2.07 -16.79
C ASN A 105 -17.69 3.48 -16.52
N LYS A 106 -18.04 4.15 -15.40
CA LYS A 106 -17.28 5.34 -14.97
C LYS A 106 -15.81 4.95 -14.83
N ARG A 107 -14.93 5.68 -15.51
CA ARG A 107 -13.49 5.41 -15.58
C ARG A 107 -12.74 6.28 -14.57
N PHE A 108 -11.65 5.74 -14.05
CA PHE A 108 -10.69 6.39 -13.18
C PHE A 108 -9.29 6.11 -13.73
N ALA A 109 -8.39 7.08 -13.57
CA ALA A 109 -7.00 6.93 -14.01
C ALA A 109 -6.27 5.85 -13.20
N ASP A 110 -6.51 5.81 -11.89
CA ASP A 110 -5.80 4.94 -10.97
C ASP A 110 -6.72 4.35 -9.88
N LYS A 111 -6.23 3.30 -9.23
CA LYS A 111 -6.96 2.64 -8.15
C LYS A 111 -7.20 3.57 -6.95
N ASN A 112 -6.26 4.46 -6.65
CA ASN A 112 -6.34 5.30 -5.47
C ASN A 112 -7.33 6.45 -5.69
N SER A 113 -7.36 7.10 -6.86
CA SER A 113 -8.41 8.09 -7.17
C SER A 113 -9.81 7.50 -7.05
N ALA A 114 -10.04 6.31 -7.64
CA ALA A 114 -11.32 5.62 -7.53
C ALA A 114 -11.71 5.37 -6.06
N LYS A 115 -10.74 4.93 -5.25
CA LYS A 115 -10.96 4.68 -3.82
C LYS A 115 -11.27 5.96 -3.05
N VAL A 116 -10.49 7.03 -3.26
CA VAL A 116 -10.64 8.32 -2.60
C VAL A 116 -12.00 8.92 -2.93
N GLU A 117 -12.36 8.98 -4.22
CA GLU A 117 -13.62 9.57 -4.67
C GLU A 117 -14.85 8.85 -4.09
N ILE A 118 -14.83 7.50 -4.08
CA ILE A 118 -15.90 6.71 -3.46
C ILE A 118 -15.93 6.92 -1.94
N GLN A 119 -14.77 6.98 -1.29
CA GLN A 119 -14.68 7.20 0.15
C GLN A 119 -15.17 8.60 0.54
N ASP A 120 -14.88 9.62 -0.24
CA ASP A 120 -15.31 10.99 -0.01
C ASP A 120 -16.82 11.14 -0.19
N PHE A 121 -17.38 10.55 -1.26
CA PHE A 121 -18.83 10.48 -1.43
C PHE A 121 -19.49 9.82 -0.21
N CYS A 122 -19.00 8.64 0.18
CA CYS A 122 -19.52 7.89 1.32
C CYS A 122 -19.36 8.66 2.64
N LYS A 123 -18.21 9.33 2.87
CA LYS A 123 -17.94 10.16 4.04
C LYS A 123 -18.90 11.34 4.12
N SER A 124 -19.21 11.99 2.98
CA SER A 124 -20.17 13.10 2.92
C SER A 124 -21.57 12.70 3.38
N LYS A 125 -21.98 11.47 3.05
CA LYS A 125 -23.28 10.87 3.42
C LYS A 125 -23.25 10.06 4.73
N ASN A 126 -22.11 10.06 5.43
CA ASN A 126 -21.87 9.27 6.65
C ASN A 126 -22.08 7.75 6.49
N ILE A 127 -21.74 7.21 5.32
CA ILE A 127 -21.91 5.79 5.03
C ILE A 127 -20.55 5.10 5.17
N PRO A 128 -20.41 4.11 6.06
CA PRO A 128 -19.12 3.48 6.30
C PRO A 128 -18.82 2.42 5.24
N PHE A 129 -18.08 2.80 4.19
CA PHE A 129 -17.52 1.86 3.23
C PHE A 129 -16.09 1.48 3.63
N GLU A 130 -15.80 0.18 3.58
CA GLU A 130 -14.50 -0.42 3.88
C GLU A 130 -14.00 -1.20 2.65
N THR A 131 -12.68 -1.27 2.48
CA THR A 131 -12.06 -2.09 1.44
C THR A 131 -12.11 -3.55 1.87
N LEU A 132 -12.91 -4.36 1.18
CA LEU A 132 -12.97 -5.81 1.42
C LEU A 132 -11.81 -6.53 0.74
N ARG A 133 -11.49 -6.15 -0.49
CA ARG A 133 -10.43 -6.73 -1.30
C ARG A 133 -9.83 -5.67 -2.21
N SER A 134 -8.50 -5.66 -2.31
CA SER A 134 -7.76 -4.75 -3.19
C SER A 134 -6.57 -5.51 -3.76
N ASP A 135 -6.64 -5.82 -5.05
CA ASP A 135 -5.60 -6.50 -5.80
C ASP A 135 -4.99 -5.55 -6.84
N LYS A 136 -4.14 -6.07 -7.73
CA LYS A 136 -3.57 -5.32 -8.86
C LYS A 136 -4.61 -5.01 -9.94
N VAL A 137 -5.64 -5.82 -10.07
CA VAL A 137 -6.66 -5.75 -11.15
C VAL A 137 -8.08 -5.47 -10.63
N TYR A 138 -8.28 -5.46 -9.32
CA TYR A 138 -9.60 -5.48 -8.72
C TYR A 138 -9.65 -4.71 -7.41
N LEU A 139 -10.73 -3.95 -7.20
CA LEU A 139 -11.03 -3.26 -5.96
C LEU A 139 -12.50 -3.48 -5.59
N LYS A 140 -12.74 -3.98 -4.37
CA LYS A 140 -14.07 -4.17 -3.81
C LYS A 140 -14.23 -3.37 -2.53
N LEU A 141 -15.14 -2.40 -2.58
CA LEU A 141 -15.54 -1.60 -1.44
C LEU A 141 -16.94 -2.07 -1.02
N VAL A 142 -17.16 -2.25 0.28
CA VAL A 142 -18.42 -2.75 0.82
C VAL A 142 -18.81 -1.94 2.04
N CYS A 143 -20.10 -1.93 2.38
CA CYS A 143 -20.51 -1.40 3.68
C CYS A 143 -19.82 -2.17 4.83
N LYS A 144 -19.49 -1.50 5.94
CA LYS A 144 -18.95 -2.13 7.15
C LYS A 144 -19.79 -3.31 7.66
N HIS A 145 -21.11 -3.27 7.47
CA HIS A 145 -22.02 -4.34 7.88
C HIS A 145 -22.20 -5.44 6.80
N PHE A 146 -21.40 -5.40 5.73
CA PHE A 146 -21.45 -6.34 4.62
C PHE A 146 -21.05 -7.76 5.02
N GLY A 147 -21.71 -8.72 4.36
CA GLY A 147 -21.44 -10.13 4.50
C GLY A 147 -22.11 -10.74 5.74
N ARG A 148 -22.39 -12.03 5.66
CA ARG A 148 -22.81 -12.82 6.81
C ARG A 148 -21.59 -13.52 7.38
N TYR A 149 -21.55 -13.71 8.69
CA TYR A 149 -20.60 -14.66 9.25
C TYR A 149 -21.03 -16.06 8.84
N ARG A 150 -20.14 -16.86 8.23
CA ARG A 150 -20.38 -18.30 8.06
C ARG A 150 -20.50 -18.87 9.47
N ASN A 151 -21.70 -19.28 9.87
CA ASN A 151 -21.86 -19.92 11.17
C ASN A 151 -21.22 -21.30 11.06
N THR A 152 -19.95 -21.44 11.46
CA THR A 152 -19.18 -22.68 11.33
C THR A 152 -19.70 -23.81 12.23
N ARG A 153 -20.68 -23.51 13.10
CA ARG A 153 -21.43 -24.51 13.88
C ARG A 153 -22.83 -24.71 13.28
N GLY A 154 -22.91 -25.61 12.31
CA GLY A 154 -24.11 -26.41 11.99
C GLY A 154 -25.39 -25.64 11.68
N GLU A 155 -25.55 -25.25 10.41
CA GLU A 155 -26.84 -24.94 9.80
C GLU A 155 -27.73 -26.19 9.73
N LYS A 156 -28.31 -26.62 10.87
CA LYS A 156 -29.32 -27.69 10.86
C LYS A 156 -30.72 -27.24 11.29
N ASN A 157 -30.95 -25.97 11.68
CA ASN A 157 -32.28 -25.58 12.19
C ASN A 157 -32.81 -24.18 11.78
N ASP A 158 -32.13 -23.41 10.92
CA ASP A 158 -32.55 -22.02 10.63
C ASP A 158 -33.57 -21.87 9.47
N GLU A 159 -34.14 -22.97 8.98
CA GLU A 159 -35.13 -22.96 7.88
C GLU A 159 -36.50 -22.36 8.24
N LYS A 160 -36.72 -21.91 9.48
CA LYS A 160 -38.04 -21.43 9.96
C LYS A 160 -38.07 -19.98 10.46
N VAL A 161 -37.08 -19.15 10.14
CA VAL A 161 -37.21 -17.71 10.43
C VAL A 161 -38.00 -17.06 9.28
N GLY A 162 -39.29 -16.82 9.55
CA GLY A 162 -40.23 -16.25 8.59
C GLY A 162 -39.73 -14.98 7.90
N LYS A 163 -40.16 -14.82 6.64
CA LYS A 163 -39.95 -13.62 5.81
C LYS A 163 -40.37 -12.37 6.60
N GLY A 164 -39.42 -11.51 6.96
CA GLY A 164 -39.69 -10.19 7.54
C GLY A 164 -38.97 -9.86 8.86
N VAL A 165 -38.33 -10.82 9.53
CA VAL A 165 -37.56 -10.51 10.75
C VAL A 165 -36.17 -10.02 10.36
N LEU A 166 -35.88 -8.74 10.64
CA LEU A 166 -34.54 -8.16 10.54
C LEU A 166 -33.51 -9.12 11.16
N LYS A 167 -32.54 -9.55 10.36
CA LYS A 167 -31.46 -10.42 10.85
C LYS A 167 -30.75 -9.66 11.96
N ARG A 168 -30.79 -10.19 13.19
CA ARG A 168 -30.10 -9.59 14.31
C ARG A 168 -28.61 -9.51 13.97
N PRO A 169 -27.94 -8.36 14.21
CA PRO A 169 -26.52 -8.24 14.01
C PRO A 169 -25.80 -9.34 14.78
N ASN A 170 -24.77 -9.93 14.17
CA ASN A 170 -23.89 -10.81 14.92
C ASN A 170 -23.23 -9.99 16.04
N ARG A 171 -23.47 -10.33 17.30
CA ARG A 171 -22.96 -9.58 18.46
C ARG A 171 -21.45 -9.42 18.48
N LYS A 172 -20.70 -10.37 17.91
CA LYS A 172 -19.23 -10.32 17.91
C LYS A 172 -18.67 -9.42 16.80
N THR A 173 -19.24 -9.48 15.61
CA THR A 173 -18.67 -8.82 14.42
C THR A 173 -19.45 -7.58 13.98
N GLY A 174 -20.66 -7.39 14.48
CA GLY A 174 -21.58 -6.33 14.04
C GLY A 174 -22.09 -6.51 12.60
N LYS A 175 -21.75 -7.61 11.91
CA LYS A 175 -22.18 -7.86 10.53
C LYS A 175 -23.66 -8.25 10.48
N ILE A 176 -24.39 -7.67 9.54
CA ILE A 176 -25.85 -7.83 9.38
C ILE A 176 -26.17 -8.52 8.04
N GLY A 177 -25.17 -8.63 7.15
CA GLY A 177 -25.40 -9.11 5.79
C GLY A 177 -25.89 -8.01 4.85
N CYS A 178 -25.39 -6.78 5.04
CA CYS A 178 -25.65 -5.69 4.10
C CYS A 178 -25.19 -6.08 2.69
N THR A 179 -25.98 -5.72 1.68
CA THR A 179 -25.70 -5.99 0.27
C THR A 179 -25.07 -4.81 -0.46
N ALA A 180 -24.83 -3.68 0.21
CA ALA A 180 -24.23 -2.51 -0.42
C ALA A 180 -22.72 -2.73 -0.71
N PHE A 181 -22.34 -2.58 -1.98
CA PHE A 181 -20.97 -2.73 -2.47
C PHE A 181 -20.72 -1.96 -3.78
N ILE A 182 -19.44 -1.70 -4.05
CA ILE A 182 -18.91 -1.31 -5.37
C ILE A 182 -17.77 -2.25 -5.73
N HIS A 183 -17.81 -2.75 -6.97
CA HIS A 183 -16.73 -3.49 -7.61
C HIS A 183 -16.15 -2.64 -8.73
N ILE A 184 -14.83 -2.45 -8.69
CA ILE A 184 -14.05 -1.78 -9.70
C ILE A 184 -13.05 -2.78 -10.25
N LYS A 185 -12.88 -2.80 -11.58
CA LYS A 185 -11.89 -3.64 -12.27
C LYS A 185 -10.99 -2.74 -13.10
N MET A 186 -9.74 -3.16 -13.26
CA MET A 186 -8.85 -2.57 -14.25
C MET A 186 -9.19 -3.17 -15.62
N ASP A 187 -9.32 -2.34 -16.64
CA ASP A 187 -9.43 -2.80 -18.02
C ASP A 187 -8.05 -3.25 -18.49
N THR A 188 -7.88 -4.56 -18.65
CA THR A 188 -6.61 -5.14 -19.11
C THR A 188 -6.45 -5.05 -20.63
N LYS A 189 -7.52 -4.72 -21.36
CA LYS A 189 -7.48 -4.57 -22.83
C LYS A 189 -7.12 -3.16 -23.24
N ASP A 190 -7.41 -2.18 -22.39
CA ASP A 190 -7.08 -0.78 -22.65
C ASP A 190 -5.57 -0.56 -22.45
N VAL A 191 -4.95 0.15 -23.39
CA VAL A 191 -3.51 0.46 -23.36
C VAL A 191 -3.18 1.31 -22.13
N GLU A 192 -4.09 2.21 -21.77
CA GLU A 192 -3.96 3.14 -20.65
C GLU A 192 -4.34 2.51 -19.30
N ARG A 193 -4.80 1.25 -19.27
CA ARG A 193 -5.13 0.49 -18.04
C ARG A 193 -6.07 1.22 -17.08
N HIS A 194 -7.12 1.83 -17.61
CA HIS A 194 -8.13 2.51 -16.81
C HIS A 194 -8.85 1.59 -15.83
N TRP A 195 -9.21 2.14 -14.67
CA TRP A 195 -10.08 1.48 -13.70
C TRP A 195 -11.53 1.86 -13.99
N PHE A 196 -12.47 0.91 -13.94
CA PHE A 196 -13.86 1.22 -14.20
C PHE A 196 -14.84 0.51 -13.25
N VAL A 197 -15.99 1.13 -13.02
CA VAL A 197 -17.07 0.55 -12.21
C VAL A 197 -17.72 -0.61 -12.96
N TYR A 198 -17.45 -1.84 -12.49
CA TYR A 198 -17.95 -3.08 -13.08
C TYR A 198 -19.32 -3.50 -12.52
N LYS A 199 -19.51 -3.37 -11.20
CA LYS A 199 -20.77 -3.73 -10.52
C LYS A 199 -20.98 -2.84 -9.31
N ARG A 200 -22.22 -2.47 -9.03
CA ARG A 200 -22.59 -1.70 -7.83
C ARG A 200 -23.95 -2.09 -7.30
N CYS A 201 -24.13 -1.99 -5.99
CA CYS A 201 -25.39 -2.11 -5.28
C CYS A 201 -25.35 -1.16 -4.09
N PHE A 202 -26.40 -0.36 -3.89
CA PHE A 202 -26.49 0.60 -2.78
C PHE A 202 -27.64 0.29 -1.82
N ASP A 203 -28.17 -0.93 -1.89
CA ASP A 203 -29.28 -1.32 -1.05
C ASP A 203 -28.76 -1.72 0.34
N HIS A 204 -28.99 -0.84 1.31
CA HIS A 204 -28.71 -1.07 2.72
C HIS A 204 -29.92 -1.75 3.38
N CYS A 205 -29.69 -2.88 4.04
CA CYS A 205 -30.71 -3.59 4.83
C CYS A 205 -30.68 -3.20 6.32
N HIS A 206 -30.05 -2.07 6.65
CA HIS A 206 -29.91 -1.55 8.01
C HIS A 206 -29.95 -0.02 7.97
N PRO A 207 -30.37 0.64 9.07
CA PRO A 207 -30.27 2.08 9.17
C PRO A 207 -28.80 2.51 9.17
N VAL A 208 -28.50 3.60 8.47
CA VAL A 208 -27.21 4.28 8.56
C VAL A 208 -27.29 5.25 9.74
N SER A 209 -26.35 5.18 10.67
CA SER A 209 -26.32 6.09 11.82
C SER A 209 -25.99 7.50 11.35
N ASP A 210 -26.70 8.53 11.83
CA ASP A 210 -26.37 9.93 11.56
C ASP A 210 -25.10 10.39 12.28
N ASN A 211 -24.71 9.68 13.34
CA ASN A 211 -23.53 10.04 14.11
C ASN A 211 -22.24 9.56 13.41
N ARG A 212 -21.46 10.51 12.88
CA ARG A 212 -20.16 10.26 12.24
C ARG A 212 -19.15 9.58 13.16
N ARG A 213 -19.24 9.80 14.47
CA ARG A 213 -18.35 9.19 15.47
C ARG A 213 -18.54 7.68 15.60
N LEU A 214 -19.62 7.10 15.11
CA LEU A 214 -19.85 5.66 15.28
C LEU A 214 -18.85 4.83 14.46
N TYR A 215 -18.40 5.35 13.31
CA TYR A 215 -17.62 4.59 12.34
C TYR A 215 -16.17 5.08 12.28
N HIS A 216 -15.23 4.20 12.61
CA HIS A 216 -13.79 4.51 12.61
C HIS A 216 -13.29 5.09 11.27
N VAL A 217 -13.86 4.65 10.14
CA VAL A 217 -13.52 5.15 8.79
C VAL A 217 -13.79 6.65 8.68
N ASN A 218 -14.89 7.12 9.27
CA ASN A 218 -15.33 8.51 9.22
C ASN A 218 -14.69 9.37 10.34
N ARG A 219 -14.01 8.74 11.30
CA ARG A 219 -13.29 9.39 12.40
C ARG A 219 -11.82 9.70 12.10
N LYS A 220 -11.34 9.40 10.90
CA LYS A 220 -9.97 9.73 10.50
C LYS A 220 -9.78 11.24 10.49
N LEU A 221 -8.72 11.70 11.15
CA LEU A 221 -8.28 13.08 11.10
C LEU A 221 -7.79 13.43 9.70
N GLU A 222 -7.96 14.70 9.34
CA GLU A 222 -7.27 15.26 8.18
C GLU A 222 -5.77 15.41 8.49
N ALA A 223 -4.95 15.54 7.45
CA ALA A 223 -3.49 15.55 7.61
C ALA A 223 -3.03 16.66 8.56
N ASP A 224 -3.57 17.86 8.40
CA ASP A 224 -3.25 19.04 9.21
C ASP A 224 -3.61 18.84 10.69
N ASP A 225 -4.78 18.28 10.96
CA ASP A 225 -5.23 18.01 12.34
C ASP A 225 -4.46 16.85 12.98
N GLN A 226 -4.09 15.86 12.17
CA GLN A 226 -3.26 14.74 12.61
C GLN A 226 -1.86 15.22 12.97
N GLU A 227 -1.24 16.08 12.14
CA GLU A 227 0.07 16.68 12.42
C GLU A 227 0.00 17.54 13.69
N PHE A 228 -1.04 18.36 13.82
CA PHE A 228 -1.28 19.14 15.03
C PHE A 228 -1.38 18.24 16.27
N ALA A 229 -2.16 17.16 16.21
CA ALA A 229 -2.29 16.21 17.31
C ALA A 229 -0.94 15.58 17.68
N ILE A 230 -0.15 15.17 16.69
CA ILE A 230 1.20 14.60 16.90
C ILE A 230 2.12 15.62 17.57
N LYS A 231 2.18 16.85 17.06
CA LYS A 231 3.01 17.93 17.63
C LYS A 231 2.64 18.22 19.08
N MET A 232 1.35 18.23 19.41
CA MET A 232 0.90 18.44 20.79
C MET A 232 1.24 17.26 21.69
N MET A 233 1.17 16.02 21.19
CA MET A 233 1.61 14.84 21.93
C MET A 233 3.13 14.82 22.16
N GLN A 234 3.93 15.25 21.18
CA GLN A 234 5.39 15.40 21.32
C GLN A 234 5.75 16.41 22.41
N SER A 235 4.94 17.47 22.58
CA SER A 235 5.11 18.43 23.68
C SER A 235 4.70 17.90 25.06
N GLY A 236 4.32 16.61 25.17
CA GLY A 236 3.97 15.95 26.43
C GLY A 236 2.51 16.13 26.86
N ARG A 237 1.61 16.62 25.98
CA ARG A 237 0.18 16.76 26.30
C ARG A 237 -0.52 15.40 26.27
N THR A 238 -1.48 15.22 27.18
CA THR A 238 -2.29 14.00 27.24
C THR A 238 -3.34 13.97 26.12
N PRO A 239 -3.75 12.78 25.62
CA PRO A 239 -4.76 12.66 24.56
C PRO A 239 -6.09 13.38 24.87
N SER A 240 -6.50 13.44 26.14
CA SER A 240 -7.71 14.15 26.55
C SER A 240 -7.60 15.66 26.33
N VAL A 241 -6.46 16.27 26.66
CA VAL A 241 -6.21 17.70 26.44
C VAL A 241 -6.13 17.99 24.94
N VAL A 242 -5.46 17.11 24.17
CA VAL A 242 -5.39 17.25 22.71
C VAL A 242 -6.78 17.19 22.09
N LEU A 243 -7.68 16.33 22.59
CA LEU A 243 -9.06 16.27 22.13
C LEU A 243 -9.83 17.58 22.41
N GLU A 244 -9.62 18.21 23.57
CA GLU A 244 -10.22 19.52 23.87
C GLU A 244 -9.71 20.60 22.92
N MET A 245 -8.41 20.58 22.59
CA MET A 245 -7.82 21.51 21.64
C MET A 245 -8.30 21.28 20.21
N LEU A 246 -8.52 20.03 19.81
CA LEU A 246 -9.13 19.69 18.51
C LEU A 246 -10.59 20.15 18.45
N LYS A 247 -11.35 20.02 19.55
CA LYS A 247 -12.72 20.57 19.63
C LYS A 247 -12.72 22.10 19.50
N ALA A 248 -11.71 22.78 20.04
CA ALA A 248 -11.55 24.23 19.88
C ALA A 248 -11.23 24.65 18.43
N ARG A 249 -10.78 23.72 17.58
CA ARG A 249 -10.58 23.88 16.13
C ARG A 249 -11.74 23.33 15.31
N ASP A 250 -12.91 23.12 15.93
CA ASP A 250 -14.12 22.55 15.33
C ASP A 250 -14.01 21.09 14.83
N VAL A 251 -13.03 20.34 15.33
CA VAL A 251 -12.87 18.92 15.00
C VAL A 251 -13.58 18.05 16.03
N TYR A 252 -14.83 17.69 15.72
CA TYR A 252 -15.67 16.92 16.63
C TYR A 252 -15.67 15.42 16.37
N ASN A 253 -15.15 14.90 15.24
CA ASN A 253 -15.38 13.50 14.85
C ASN A 253 -14.50 12.46 15.57
N VAL A 254 -13.57 12.89 16.42
CA VAL A 254 -12.53 12.04 17.01
C VAL A 254 -12.85 11.64 18.44
N THR A 255 -12.39 10.45 18.84
CA THR A 255 -12.47 9.97 20.23
C THR A 255 -11.09 9.93 20.88
N VAL A 256 -11.04 9.92 22.22
CA VAL A 256 -9.77 9.79 22.98
C VAL A 256 -9.00 8.53 22.58
N THR A 257 -9.71 7.41 22.35
CA THR A 257 -9.10 6.15 21.92
C THR A 257 -8.40 6.26 20.57
N ASP A 258 -8.97 7.02 19.63
CA ASP A 258 -8.34 7.22 18.32
C ASP A 258 -7.02 8.01 18.48
N LEU A 259 -6.99 9.01 19.38
CA LEU A 259 -5.77 9.75 19.72
C LEU A 259 -4.72 8.90 20.42
N THR A 260 -5.14 8.02 21.35
CA THR A 260 -4.23 7.05 21.98
C THR A 260 -3.61 6.11 20.94
N ASN A 261 -4.39 5.65 19.95
CA ASN A 261 -3.88 4.82 18.87
C ASN A 261 -2.87 5.57 17.98
N ILE A 262 -3.12 6.86 17.71
CA ILE A 262 -2.17 7.72 16.97
C ILE A 262 -0.87 7.87 17.76
N GLN A 263 -0.96 8.16 19.06
CA GLN A 263 0.19 8.26 19.95
C GLN A 263 1.01 6.97 19.95
N GLN A 264 0.35 5.82 20.08
CA GLN A 264 1.02 4.52 20.10
C GLN A 264 1.78 4.25 18.79
N ARG A 265 1.14 4.51 17.64
CA ARG A 265 1.80 4.35 16.33
C ARG A 265 3.01 5.26 16.17
N PHE A 266 2.88 6.50 16.65
CA PHE A 266 3.95 7.47 16.60
C PHE A 266 5.15 7.02 17.45
N LEU A 267 4.91 6.56 18.69
CA LEU A 267 5.96 6.04 19.57
C LEU A 267 6.63 4.77 19.01
N SER A 268 5.86 3.88 18.38
CA SER A 268 6.43 2.70 17.70
C SER A 268 7.33 3.11 16.54
N SER A 269 6.91 4.08 15.72
CA SER A 269 7.72 4.59 14.61
C SER A 269 8.99 5.31 15.07
N GLN A 270 8.92 6.07 16.16
CA GLN A 270 10.11 6.69 16.74
C GLN A 270 11.11 5.64 17.23
N LYS A 271 10.64 4.62 17.93
CA LYS A 271 11.51 3.53 18.40
C LYS A 271 12.20 2.81 17.23
N GLU A 272 11.47 2.52 16.16
CA GLU A 272 12.06 1.92 14.94
C GLU A 272 13.14 2.83 14.34
N SER A 273 12.92 4.15 14.31
CA SER A 273 13.94 5.09 13.82
C SER A 273 15.17 5.16 14.73
N GLU A 274 14.99 5.13 16.05
CA GLU A 274 16.09 5.08 17.02
C GLU A 274 16.90 3.79 16.90
N ASP A 275 16.23 2.64 16.72
CA ASP A 275 16.87 1.35 16.50
C ASP A 275 17.70 1.33 15.19
N ILE A 276 17.19 1.99 14.13
CA ILE A 276 17.93 2.16 12.87
C ILE A 276 19.17 3.05 13.08
N LEU A 277 19.02 4.20 13.74
CA LEU A 277 20.14 5.11 14.01
C LEU A 277 21.23 4.45 14.85
N LYS A 278 20.83 3.69 15.88
CA LYS A 278 21.77 2.90 16.68
C LYS A 278 22.52 1.86 15.84
N ARG A 279 21.82 1.17 14.93
CA ARG A 279 22.46 0.20 14.03
C ARG A 279 23.46 0.87 13.07
N ILE A 280 23.17 2.08 12.61
CA ILE A 280 24.10 2.85 11.77
C ILE A 280 25.35 3.24 12.58
N ASP A 281 25.18 3.68 13.82
CA ASP A 281 26.28 4.03 14.73
C ASP A 281 27.16 2.82 15.05
N ASP A 282 26.56 1.67 15.33
CA ASP A 282 27.28 0.40 15.55
C ASP A 282 28.11 0.00 14.31
N LEU A 283 27.55 0.13 13.10
CA LEU A 283 28.26 -0.14 11.85
C LEU A 283 29.40 0.84 11.60
N TYR A 284 29.19 2.12 11.91
CA TYR A 284 30.24 3.14 11.80
C TYR A 284 31.40 2.82 12.74
N HIS A 285 31.13 2.47 13.99
CA HIS A 285 32.14 2.05 14.94
C HIS A 285 32.86 0.76 14.53
N GLU A 286 32.16 -0.20 13.92
CA GLU A 286 32.79 -1.41 13.36
C GLU A 286 33.76 -1.08 12.21
N LEU A 287 33.39 -0.14 11.33
CA LEU A 287 34.23 0.29 10.21
C LEU A 287 35.46 1.07 10.68
N VAL A 288 35.31 1.94 11.70
CA VAL A 288 36.42 2.74 12.26
C VAL A 288 37.37 1.90 13.12
N SER A 289 36.84 0.88 13.82
CA SER A 289 37.64 0.00 14.69
C SER A 289 38.39 -1.10 13.93
N LYS A 290 38.07 -1.35 12.65
CA LYS A 290 38.87 -2.25 11.81
C LYS A 290 40.27 -1.66 11.65
N PRO A 291 41.34 -2.37 12.07
CA PRO A 291 42.70 -1.87 11.97
C PRO A 291 43.00 -1.51 10.52
N SER A 292 43.68 -0.37 10.32
CA SER A 292 44.07 0.13 9.00
C SER A 292 44.63 -1.01 8.16
N ILE A 293 44.06 -1.19 6.96
CA ILE A 293 44.45 -2.23 5.97
C ILE A 293 45.96 -2.16 5.67
N GLU A 294 46.61 -1.04 5.97
CA GLU A 294 48.06 -0.87 5.89
C GLU A 294 48.86 -1.89 6.72
N SER A 295 48.30 -2.48 7.78
CA SER A 295 49.00 -3.54 8.54
C SER A 295 48.72 -4.96 8.02
N ALA A 296 47.76 -5.13 7.09
CA ALA A 296 47.37 -6.42 6.54
C ALA A 296 47.99 -6.69 5.16
N LEU A 297 48.56 -5.66 4.52
CA LEU A 297 49.39 -5.87 3.34
C LEU A 297 50.72 -6.47 3.81
N PRO A 298 51.13 -7.65 3.30
CA PRO A 298 52.46 -8.16 3.56
C PRO A 298 53.47 -7.07 3.15
N PRO A 299 54.57 -6.90 3.91
CA PRO A 299 55.59 -5.91 3.58
C PRO A 299 55.96 -6.09 2.11
N ALA A 300 55.87 -5.01 1.33
CA ALA A 300 56.08 -5.05 -0.12
C ALA A 300 57.37 -5.81 -0.40
N THR A 301 57.24 -7.06 -0.82
CA THR A 301 58.38 -7.83 -1.26
C THR A 301 58.82 -7.12 -2.53
N VAL A 302 60.00 -6.51 -2.47
CA VAL A 302 60.69 -5.97 -3.64
C VAL A 302 61.02 -7.19 -4.49
N VAL A 303 60.05 -7.64 -5.29
CA VAL A 303 60.26 -8.63 -6.33
C VAL A 303 61.13 -7.90 -7.34
N SER A 304 62.44 -8.17 -7.28
CA SER A 304 63.37 -7.85 -8.35
C SER A 304 62.71 -8.21 -9.67
N GLU A 305 62.67 -7.30 -10.63
CA GLU A 305 62.12 -7.47 -11.97
C GLU A 305 62.67 -8.75 -12.62
N LYS A 306 62.09 -9.89 -12.30
CA LYS A 306 62.23 -11.10 -13.11
C LYS A 306 61.21 -10.93 -14.20
N GLU A 307 61.77 -10.56 -15.35
CA GLU A 307 61.18 -10.59 -16.68
C GLU A 307 59.77 -11.18 -16.69
N ARG A 308 58.81 -10.25 -16.83
CA ARG A 308 57.41 -10.55 -17.08
C ARG A 308 57.34 -11.70 -18.09
N PRO A 309 56.81 -12.89 -17.73
CA PRO A 309 56.62 -13.94 -18.72
C PRO A 309 55.80 -13.33 -19.85
N LYS A 310 56.30 -13.45 -21.09
CA LYS A 310 55.60 -12.99 -22.29
C LYS A 310 54.18 -13.54 -22.20
N THR A 311 53.21 -12.63 -22.20
CA THR A 311 51.78 -12.91 -22.28
C THR A 311 51.58 -14.06 -23.25
N THR A 312 51.12 -15.20 -22.72
CA THR A 312 50.83 -16.36 -23.55
C THR A 312 49.66 -15.99 -24.44
N GLU A 313 49.70 -16.38 -25.72
CA GLU A 313 48.72 -16.05 -26.77
C GLU A 313 47.25 -16.36 -26.39
N ARG A 314 47.05 -17.12 -25.33
CA ARG A 314 45.75 -17.52 -24.81
C ARG A 314 44.98 -16.39 -24.10
N GLU A 315 45.67 -15.41 -23.51
CA GLU A 315 45.01 -14.25 -22.87
C GLU A 315 44.63 -13.17 -23.88
N THR A 316 45.39 -13.00 -24.96
CA THR A 316 45.04 -12.09 -26.07
C THR A 316 43.77 -12.53 -26.79
N LEU A 317 43.56 -13.84 -26.96
CA LEU A 317 42.35 -14.38 -27.61
C LEU A 317 41.07 -14.17 -26.79
N GLY A 318 41.17 -14.14 -25.45
CA GLY A 318 40.04 -13.89 -24.57
C GLY A 318 39.55 -12.43 -24.63
N ILE A 319 40.49 -11.50 -24.75
CA ILE A 319 40.19 -10.05 -24.80
C ILE A 319 39.60 -9.69 -26.18
N GLU A 320 40.13 -10.24 -27.28
CA GLU A 320 39.58 -10.01 -28.62
C GLU A 320 38.12 -10.48 -28.76
N TYR A 321 37.76 -11.62 -28.16
CA TYR A 321 36.38 -12.12 -28.20
C TYR A 321 35.39 -11.20 -27.49
N VAL A 322 35.80 -10.60 -26.38
CA VAL A 322 34.94 -9.67 -25.61
C VAL A 322 34.77 -8.35 -26.37
N GLU A 323 35.83 -7.84 -26.99
CA GLU A 323 35.75 -6.62 -27.81
C GLU A 323 34.86 -6.79 -29.04
N ASP A 324 34.91 -7.95 -29.71
CA ASP A 324 34.06 -8.25 -30.85
C ASP A 324 32.59 -8.44 -30.47
N ALA A 325 32.30 -9.06 -29.33
CA ALA A 325 30.94 -9.17 -28.80
C ALA A 325 30.33 -7.78 -28.50
N ILE A 326 31.11 -6.89 -27.88
CA ILE A 326 30.69 -5.50 -27.60
C ILE A 326 30.46 -4.73 -28.90
N LYS A 327 31.32 -4.88 -29.92
CA LYS A 327 31.12 -4.25 -31.24
C LYS A 327 29.86 -4.76 -31.94
N GLN A 328 29.57 -6.05 -31.84
CA GLN A 328 28.39 -6.65 -32.49
C GLN A 328 27.09 -6.18 -31.82
N GLU A 329 27.06 -6.11 -30.50
CA GLU A 329 25.90 -5.61 -29.74
C GLU A 329 25.63 -4.13 -30.04
N ASN A 330 26.69 -3.31 -30.13
CA ASN A 330 26.56 -1.90 -30.50
C ASN A 330 26.06 -1.70 -31.94
N ARG A 331 26.36 -2.61 -32.88
CA ARG A 331 25.81 -2.58 -34.25
C ARG A 331 24.32 -2.92 -34.26
N ARG A 332 23.87 -3.88 -33.45
CA ARG A 332 22.45 -4.23 -33.31
C ARG A 332 21.64 -3.05 -32.77
N ARG A 333 22.09 -2.46 -31.66
CA ARG A 333 21.45 -1.27 -31.08
C ARG A 333 21.33 -0.10 -32.06
N LYS A 334 22.33 0.12 -32.91
CA LYS A 334 22.26 1.16 -33.95
C LYS A 334 21.26 0.84 -35.06
N ALA A 335 21.07 -0.43 -35.42
CA ALA A 335 20.08 -0.81 -36.43
C ALA A 335 18.64 -0.58 -35.92
N ASP A 336 18.37 -0.93 -34.66
CA ASP A 336 17.05 -0.79 -34.04
C ASP A 336 16.62 0.69 -33.91
N ILE A 337 17.58 1.61 -33.72
CA ILE A 337 17.33 3.06 -33.66
C ILE A 337 16.98 3.64 -35.05
N VAL A 338 17.49 3.07 -36.13
CA VAL A 338 17.25 3.58 -37.49
C VAL A 338 15.87 3.15 -38.00
N ASP A 339 15.39 1.96 -37.64
CA ASP A 339 14.08 1.45 -38.06
C ASP A 339 12.90 2.04 -37.26
N SER A 340 13.16 2.67 -36.11
CA SER A 340 12.15 3.28 -35.25
C SER A 340 11.91 4.78 -35.53
N SER A 341 12.60 5.38 -36.51
CA SER A 341 12.29 6.76 -36.93
C SER A 341 10.97 6.81 -37.72
N PRO A 342 9.94 7.52 -37.23
CA PRO A 342 8.68 7.66 -37.93
C PRO A 342 8.91 8.41 -39.24
N LYS A 343 8.60 7.77 -40.37
CA LYS A 343 8.52 8.44 -41.67
C LYS A 343 7.42 9.50 -41.59
N ALA A 344 7.84 10.77 -41.48
CA ALA A 344 6.95 11.92 -41.60
C ALA A 344 6.14 11.79 -42.90
N LYS A 345 4.82 11.83 -42.77
CA LYS A 345 3.85 11.93 -43.85
C LYS A 345 3.18 13.28 -43.79
#